data_AF-A0A9D4NG87-F1
#
_entry.id   AF-A0A9D4NG87-F1
#
_cell.length_a   1.000
_cell.length_b   1.000
_cell.length_c   1.000
_cell.angle_alpha   90.00
_cell.angle_beta   90.00
_cell.angle_gamma   90.00
#
_symmetry.space_group_name_H-M   'P 1'
#
loop_
_entity.id
_entity.type
_entity.pdbx_description
1 polymer ?
#
loop_
_entity_poly.entity_id
_entity_poly.type
_entity_poly.pdbx_seq_one_letter_code
_entity_poly.pdbx_strand_id
1 'polypeptide(L)'
;MSGGKTVLCLPWLVCCVFSGSGNGLAHTLIGSFDTRLGLTGMVAVDNETLIVAGRNFICSINTSASNANETVIQNVTTGLNRTLGFNDVTVAMIYSSETKRFVTCENNYDKCDVRNVYNISQMIASIPFSVKRHETASMILRDGTNDYVFVARPLTACCKDAGLVWYKLDNNFGVEENKKLFRFDNNKVTVITQKFVKAVSVNQFRLFFSQQLVINEGKHVSRVAQICQKTGKDAKYAEDTFVDLPLECGDFRQLEVVEYISQSKLFVAAFTRGSDAAICLYNFKDIQDK
;
A
#
# COMPACT_ATOMS: atom_id res chain seq x y z
N MET A 1 42.18 -2.12 -12.53
CA MET A 1 41.07 -2.92 -13.10
C MET A 1 39.78 -2.21 -12.75
N SER A 2 39.21 -1.48 -13.72
CA SER A 2 38.00 -0.67 -13.58
C SER A 2 36.76 -1.57 -13.63
N GLY A 3 36.12 -1.79 -12.49
CA GLY A 3 34.81 -2.44 -12.43
C GLY A 3 33.74 -1.45 -12.90
N GLY A 4 33.17 -1.69 -14.08
CA GLY A 4 31.98 -0.98 -14.53
C GLY A 4 30.83 -1.25 -13.56
N LYS A 5 30.22 -0.19 -13.02
CA LYS A 5 29.01 -0.28 -12.20
C LYS A 5 27.81 -0.06 -13.11
N THR A 6 26.97 -1.08 -13.25
CA THR A 6 25.69 -0.99 -13.96
C THR A 6 24.66 -0.38 -13.02
N VAL A 7 24.18 0.82 -13.35
CA VAL A 7 23.02 1.44 -12.71
C VAL A 7 21.78 0.94 -13.43
N LEU A 8 20.94 0.17 -12.74
CA LEU A 8 19.65 -0.27 -13.27
C LEU A 8 18.57 0.71 -12.78
N CYS A 9 18.27 1.73 -13.59
CA CYS A 9 17.13 2.61 -13.34
C CYS A 9 15.87 1.96 -13.93
N LEU A 10 14.93 1.55 -13.08
CA LEU A 10 13.56 1.29 -13.51
C LEU A 10 12.77 2.61 -13.52
N PRO A 11 11.96 2.89 -14.55
CA PRO A 11 11.40 4.22 -14.81
C PRO A 11 10.39 4.75 -13.77
N TRP A 12 10.14 4.04 -12.66
CA TRP A 12 9.09 4.40 -11.69
C TRP A 12 9.48 4.18 -10.22
N LEU A 13 10.77 3.95 -9.92
CA LEU A 13 11.25 3.87 -8.54
C LEU A 13 12.00 5.16 -8.17
N VAL A 14 11.58 5.79 -7.07
CA VAL A 14 12.37 6.79 -6.34
C VAL A 14 13.75 6.19 -6.07
N CYS A 15 14.80 6.79 -6.64
CA CYS A 15 16.17 6.38 -6.37
C CYS A 15 16.57 6.81 -4.95
N CYS A 16 16.54 5.89 -3.99
CA CYS A 16 17.26 6.08 -2.73
C CYS A 16 18.77 5.93 -3.00
N VAL A 17 19.48 7.06 -3.14
CA VAL A 17 20.94 7.07 -3.23
C VAL A 17 21.52 7.09 -1.81
N PHE A 18 22.11 5.97 -1.38
CA PHE A 18 22.90 5.93 -0.16
C PHE A 18 24.26 6.60 -0.40
N SER A 19 24.51 7.72 0.26
CA SER A 19 25.82 8.39 0.22
C SER A 19 26.83 7.66 1.12
N GLY A 20 27.64 6.80 0.51
CA GLY A 20 28.99 6.53 1.00
C GLY A 20 29.88 7.70 0.59
N SER A 21 30.62 8.27 1.55
CA SER A 21 31.54 9.40 1.37
C SER A 21 32.52 9.18 0.21
N GLY A 22 32.35 9.92 -0.89
CA GLY A 22 33.26 9.90 -2.02
C GLY A 22 32.88 10.95 -3.05
N ASN A 23 33.84 11.83 -3.35
CA ASN A 23 33.69 13.02 -4.18
C ASN A 23 33.08 12.75 -5.57
N GLY A 24 32.17 13.65 -5.97
CA GLY A 24 31.86 13.93 -7.38
C GLY A 24 31.00 12.90 -8.08
N LEU A 25 29.68 12.92 -7.84
CA LEU A 25 28.71 12.39 -8.78
C LEU A 25 27.90 13.55 -9.35
N ALA A 26 27.78 13.60 -10.67
CA ALA A 26 26.85 14.49 -11.34
C ALA A 26 25.44 14.22 -10.79
N HIS A 27 24.93 15.14 -9.98
CA HIS A 27 23.55 15.16 -9.57
C HIS A 27 22.73 15.49 -10.81
N THR A 28 22.19 14.47 -11.49
CA THR A 28 21.02 14.71 -12.33
C THR A 28 19.88 15.01 -11.36
N LEU A 29 19.52 16.30 -11.26
CA LEU A 29 18.28 16.71 -10.58
C LEU A 29 17.11 16.10 -11.34
N ILE A 30 16.68 14.93 -10.89
CA ILE A 30 15.30 14.45 -11.04
C ILE A 30 14.51 15.30 -10.04
N GLY A 31 13.36 15.84 -10.43
CA GLY A 31 12.63 16.85 -9.65
C GLY A 31 12.48 16.48 -8.17
N SER A 32 12.55 17.49 -7.29
CA SER A 32 12.47 17.28 -5.84
C SER A 32 11.31 18.03 -5.22
N PHE A 33 10.52 17.35 -4.40
CA PHE A 33 9.50 17.93 -3.54
C PHE A 33 9.87 17.71 -2.08
N ASP A 34 10.18 18.79 -1.35
CA ASP A 34 10.51 18.73 0.07
C ASP A 34 9.26 18.99 0.92
N THR A 35 8.99 18.08 1.85
CA THR A 35 7.93 18.22 2.83
C THR A 35 8.53 18.24 4.23
N ARG A 36 8.22 19.30 4.99
CA ARG A 36 8.63 19.43 6.40
C ARG A 36 8.06 18.34 7.32
N LEU A 37 7.07 17.60 6.85
CA LEU A 37 6.34 16.57 7.57
C LEU A 37 6.46 15.25 6.79
N GLY A 38 6.59 14.12 7.49
CA GLY A 38 6.84 12.83 6.86
C GLY A 38 5.76 12.44 5.83
N LEU A 39 6.23 11.93 4.68
CA LEU A 39 5.38 11.33 3.66
C LEU A 39 4.90 9.96 4.10
N THR A 40 3.64 9.67 3.84
CA THR A 40 2.97 8.44 4.27
C THR A 40 2.31 7.69 3.13
N GLY A 41 2.04 8.36 2.00
CA GLY A 41 1.50 7.73 0.80
C GLY A 41 1.71 8.57 -0.45
N MET A 42 1.73 7.91 -1.59
CA MET A 42 1.88 8.56 -2.90
C MET A 42 1.22 7.71 -3.97
N VAL A 43 0.49 8.35 -4.89
CA VAL A 43 -0.16 7.66 -6.00
C VAL A 43 -0.14 8.51 -7.27
N ALA A 44 0.38 7.93 -8.36
CA ALA A 44 0.38 8.56 -9.67
C ALA A 44 -1.00 8.40 -10.31
N VAL A 45 -1.61 9.51 -10.74
CA VAL A 45 -2.96 9.53 -11.32
C VAL A 45 -2.94 9.44 -12.84
N ASP A 46 -1.96 10.09 -13.44
CA ASP A 46 -1.63 10.01 -14.85
C ASP A 46 -0.12 10.33 -15.00
N ASN A 47 0.33 10.53 -16.24
CA ASN A 47 1.75 10.79 -16.52
C ASN A 47 2.26 12.12 -15.94
N GLU A 48 1.36 13.02 -15.57
CA GLU A 48 1.69 14.39 -15.16
C GLU A 48 1.21 14.74 -13.76
N THR A 49 0.39 13.90 -13.14
CA THR A 49 -0.25 14.20 -11.86
C THR A 49 0.09 13.15 -10.82
N LEU A 50 0.62 13.61 -9.69
CA LEU A 50 0.93 12.80 -8.52
C LEU A 50 0.15 13.33 -7.32
N ILE A 51 -0.55 12.44 -6.61
CA ILE A 51 -1.14 12.77 -5.31
C ILE A 51 -0.19 12.27 -4.23
N VAL A 52 0.21 13.17 -3.35
CA VAL A 52 1.10 12.89 -2.22
C VAL A 52 0.33 13.12 -0.93
N ALA A 53 0.43 12.17 -0.01
CA ALA A 53 -0.16 12.24 1.30
C ALA A 53 0.94 12.16 2.36
N GLY A 54 0.79 12.97 3.40
CA GLY A 54 1.72 13.00 4.52
C GLY A 54 1.01 13.32 5.81
N ARG A 55 1.80 13.56 6.84
CA ARG A 55 1.28 14.00 8.14
C ARG A 55 0.60 15.37 8.02
N ASN A 56 -0.71 15.41 8.28
CA ASN A 56 -1.60 16.56 8.23
C ASN A 56 -1.82 17.19 6.85
N PHE A 57 -1.43 16.55 5.74
CA PHE A 57 -1.63 17.13 4.42
C PHE A 57 -1.87 16.10 3.31
N ILE A 58 -2.52 16.59 2.25
CA ILE A 58 -2.61 15.96 0.94
C ILE A 58 -2.25 17.02 -0.10
N CYS A 59 -1.36 16.71 -1.03
CA CYS A 59 -0.96 17.59 -2.12
C CYS A 59 -1.20 16.92 -3.48
N SER A 60 -1.53 17.74 -4.47
CA SER A 60 -1.47 17.37 -5.88
C SER A 60 -0.25 18.05 -6.50
N ILE A 61 0.58 17.27 -7.18
CA ILE A 61 1.85 17.69 -7.75
C ILE A 61 1.80 17.49 -9.26
N ASN A 62 2.22 18.50 -10.02
CA ASN A 62 2.47 18.37 -11.44
C ASN A 62 3.91 17.88 -11.69
N THR A 63 4.05 16.70 -12.30
CA THR A 63 5.32 16.07 -12.65
C THR A 63 5.80 16.40 -14.07
N SER A 64 5.00 17.07 -14.91
CA SER A 64 5.39 17.48 -16.27
C SER A 64 6.21 18.78 -16.33
N ALA A 65 6.48 19.41 -15.18
CA ALA A 65 7.33 20.58 -15.09
C ALA A 65 8.77 20.23 -15.51
N SER A 66 9.12 20.54 -16.77
CA SER A 66 10.42 20.30 -17.42
C SER A 66 11.63 20.96 -16.75
N ASN A 67 11.41 21.71 -15.66
CA ASN A 67 12.39 22.55 -15.00
C ASN A 67 12.64 22.10 -13.56
N ALA A 68 12.98 20.83 -13.32
CA ALA A 68 13.51 20.28 -12.05
C ALA A 68 12.75 20.59 -10.73
N ASN A 69 11.64 21.31 -10.77
CA ASN A 69 10.82 21.72 -9.65
C ASN A 69 9.41 21.22 -9.92
N GLU A 70 9.07 20.11 -9.28
CA GLU A 70 7.71 19.64 -9.17
C GLU A 70 6.86 20.75 -8.56
N THR A 71 5.76 21.13 -9.21
CA THR A 71 4.93 22.24 -8.76
C THR A 71 3.71 21.70 -8.03
N VAL A 72 3.53 22.14 -6.77
CA VAL A 72 2.30 21.86 -6.02
C VAL A 72 1.16 22.63 -6.67
N ILE A 73 0.21 21.90 -7.25
CA ILE A 73 -1.00 22.46 -7.85
C ILE A 73 -2.00 22.82 -6.75
N GLN A 74 -2.16 21.93 -5.76
CA GLN A 74 -3.12 22.05 -4.67
C GLN A 74 -2.56 21.43 -3.40
N ASN A 75 -2.93 21.98 -2.24
CA ASN A 75 -2.60 21.46 -0.92
C ASN A 75 -3.83 21.55 -0.01
N VAL A 76 -4.12 20.47 0.70
CA VAL A 76 -5.20 20.37 1.68
C VAL A 76 -4.61 19.97 3.01
N THR A 77 -4.83 20.80 4.02
CA THR A 77 -4.51 20.45 5.40
C THR A 77 -5.57 19.49 5.94
N THR A 78 -5.19 18.25 6.24
CA THR A 78 -6.09 17.24 6.85
C THR A 78 -6.19 17.39 8.38
N GLY A 79 -5.53 18.41 8.93
CA GLY A 79 -5.78 18.96 10.26
C GLY A 79 -4.86 18.46 11.37
N LEU A 80 -4.72 19.29 12.41
CA LEU A 80 -4.23 18.93 13.74
C LEU A 80 -5.44 18.83 14.65
N ASN A 81 -5.77 17.63 15.11
CA ASN A 81 -6.81 17.51 16.14
C ASN A 81 -6.13 17.71 17.50
N ARG A 82 -6.43 18.85 18.17
CA ARG A 82 -5.80 19.24 19.45
C ARG A 82 -5.91 18.16 20.53
N THR A 83 -6.89 17.26 20.44
CA THR A 83 -7.11 16.18 21.39
C THR A 83 -6.48 14.86 20.96
N LEU A 84 -6.33 14.60 19.65
CA LEU A 84 -5.88 13.32 19.10
C LEU A 84 -4.44 13.32 18.58
N GLY A 85 -3.81 14.49 18.42
CA GLY A 85 -2.43 14.65 17.97
C GLY A 85 -2.29 14.83 16.45
N PHE A 86 -1.16 14.40 15.90
CA PHE A 86 -0.89 14.43 14.46
C PHE A 86 -1.82 13.48 13.69
N ASN A 87 -2.33 13.93 12.54
CA ASN A 87 -3.16 13.15 11.64
C ASN A 87 -2.32 12.60 10.49
N ASP A 88 -1.91 11.34 10.59
CA ASP A 88 -1.16 10.69 9.52
C ASP A 88 -2.15 10.14 8.48
N VAL A 89 -2.11 10.68 7.27
CA VAL A 89 -2.92 10.20 6.14
C VAL A 89 -2.27 8.92 5.62
N THR A 90 -2.76 7.76 6.06
CA THR A 90 -2.01 6.50 5.95
C THR A 90 -2.15 5.85 4.58
N VAL A 91 -3.22 6.17 3.86
CA VAL A 91 -3.53 5.55 2.57
C VAL A 91 -3.99 6.61 1.61
N ALA A 92 -3.39 6.69 0.42
CA ALA A 92 -3.92 7.40 -0.73
C ALA A 92 -3.97 6.43 -1.91
N MET A 93 -5.16 6.21 -2.47
CA MET A 93 -5.37 5.19 -3.50
C MET A 93 -6.39 5.67 -4.53
N ILE A 94 -6.16 5.33 -5.80
CA ILE A 94 -7.08 5.72 -6.89
C ILE A 94 -8.26 4.76 -6.93
N TYR A 95 -9.46 5.34 -6.92
CA TYR A 95 -10.71 4.60 -6.93
C TYR A 95 -11.14 4.23 -8.36
N SER A 96 -10.95 5.14 -9.31
CA SER A 96 -11.24 4.88 -10.72
C SER A 96 -10.60 5.95 -11.60
N SER A 97 -9.90 5.52 -12.64
CA SER A 97 -9.29 6.39 -13.65
C SER A 97 -10.35 7.12 -14.49
N GLU A 98 -11.55 6.54 -14.63
CA GLU A 98 -12.68 7.13 -15.37
C GLU A 98 -13.38 8.22 -14.56
N THR A 99 -13.64 7.96 -13.27
CA THR A 99 -14.31 8.93 -12.40
C THR A 99 -13.36 9.97 -11.80
N LYS A 100 -12.04 9.74 -11.94
CA LYS A 100 -10.97 10.65 -11.46
C LYS A 100 -11.13 10.95 -9.97
N ARG A 101 -11.26 9.90 -9.18
CA ARG A 101 -11.45 9.94 -7.72
C ARG A 101 -10.35 9.16 -7.02
N PHE A 102 -10.00 9.60 -5.81
CA PHE A 102 -9.08 8.90 -4.93
C PHE A 102 -9.65 8.84 -3.51
N VAL A 103 -9.20 7.86 -2.74
CA VAL A 103 -9.60 7.66 -1.34
C VAL A 103 -8.41 7.92 -0.45
N THR A 104 -8.64 8.70 0.61
CA THR A 104 -7.66 8.93 1.67
C THR A 104 -8.19 8.48 3.00
N CYS A 105 -7.41 7.67 3.71
CA CYS A 105 -7.76 7.23 5.07
C CYS A 105 -6.84 7.89 6.09
N GLU A 106 -7.46 8.46 7.11
CA GLU A 106 -6.79 9.25 8.14
C GLU A 106 -6.75 8.45 9.45
N ASN A 107 -5.64 8.46 10.17
CA ASN A 107 -5.48 7.61 11.36
C ASN A 107 -6.25 8.12 12.60
N ASN A 108 -6.65 9.39 12.62
CA ASN A 108 -7.35 10.02 13.74
C ASN A 108 -8.87 10.01 13.58
N TYR A 109 -9.35 9.73 12.38
CA TYR A 109 -10.76 9.71 12.09
C TYR A 109 -11.08 8.29 11.63
N ASP A 110 -12.06 7.64 12.27
CA ASP A 110 -12.54 6.32 11.85
C ASP A 110 -13.35 6.42 10.53
N LYS A 111 -12.77 7.07 9.51
CA LYS A 111 -13.31 7.25 8.17
C LYS A 111 -12.20 7.34 7.11
N CYS A 112 -12.59 7.06 5.88
CA CYS A 112 -11.83 7.42 4.69
C CYS A 112 -12.65 8.42 3.87
N ASP A 113 -12.00 9.44 3.34
CA ASP A 113 -12.63 10.45 2.49
C ASP A 113 -12.40 10.10 1.02
N VAL A 114 -13.46 10.16 0.22
CA VAL A 114 -13.39 10.09 -1.25
C VAL A 114 -13.28 11.51 -1.78
N ARG A 115 -12.25 11.79 -2.57
CA ARG A 115 -11.94 13.14 -3.08
C ARG A 115 -11.82 13.14 -4.60
N ASN A 116 -12.03 14.31 -5.20
CA ASN A 116 -11.82 14.52 -6.63
C ASN A 116 -10.32 14.72 -6.91
N VAL A 117 -9.76 14.03 -7.89
CA VAL A 117 -8.35 14.19 -8.30
C VAL A 117 -8.02 15.63 -8.69
N TYR A 118 -8.89 16.28 -9.47
CA TYR A 118 -8.66 17.63 -9.99
C TYR A 118 -9.04 18.73 -9.00
N ASN A 119 -9.72 18.37 -7.91
CA ASN A 119 -10.02 19.28 -6.80
C ASN A 119 -9.92 18.51 -5.49
N ILE A 120 -8.69 18.35 -5.00
CA ILE A 120 -8.40 17.53 -3.81
C ILE A 120 -9.07 18.10 -2.53
N SER A 121 -9.44 19.39 -2.54
CA SER A 121 -10.18 20.03 -1.45
C SER A 121 -11.65 19.60 -1.39
N GLN A 122 -12.21 19.15 -2.51
CA GLN A 122 -13.59 18.69 -2.60
C GLN A 122 -13.71 17.24 -2.11
N MET A 123 -14.22 17.08 -0.90
CA MET A 123 -14.70 15.79 -0.39
C MET A 123 -16.04 15.45 -1.06
N ILE A 124 -16.10 14.30 -1.74
CA ILE A 124 -17.28 13.78 -2.43
C ILE A 124 -18.11 12.94 -1.48
N ALA A 125 -17.44 12.10 -0.70
CA ALA A 125 -18.09 11.22 0.27
C ALA A 125 -17.13 10.88 1.42
N SER A 126 -17.70 10.36 2.50
CA SER A 126 -16.97 9.86 3.65
C SER A 126 -17.42 8.43 3.92
N ILE A 127 -16.49 7.49 3.76
CA ILE A 127 -16.70 6.07 4.03
C ILE A 127 -16.42 5.86 5.53
N PRO A 128 -17.41 5.44 6.35
CA PRO A 128 -17.15 5.07 7.73
C PRO A 128 -16.18 3.88 7.76
N PHE A 129 -14.96 4.14 8.23
CA PHE A 129 -13.82 3.26 8.04
C PHE A 129 -12.81 3.43 9.18
N SER A 130 -12.79 2.51 10.14
CA SER A 130 -11.80 2.56 11.22
C SER A 130 -10.43 2.04 10.78
N VAL A 131 -9.50 2.93 10.43
CA VAL A 131 -8.05 2.66 10.40
C VAL A 131 -7.50 3.02 11.78
N LYS A 132 -7.58 2.11 12.76
CA LYS A 132 -6.93 2.37 14.06
C LYS A 132 -5.41 2.41 13.87
N ARG A 133 -4.83 3.61 13.88
CA ARG A 133 -3.42 4.02 14.17
C ARG A 133 -2.25 3.18 13.64
N HIS A 134 -2.47 2.19 12.80
CA HIS A 134 -1.45 1.22 12.41
C HIS A 134 -1.39 1.06 10.88
N GLU A 135 -0.19 0.78 10.39
CA GLU A 135 0.16 0.60 8.97
C GLU A 135 -0.79 -0.41 8.31
N THR A 136 -1.73 0.09 7.51
CA THR A 136 -2.69 -0.72 6.76
C THR A 136 -2.30 -0.73 5.31
N ALA A 137 -2.20 -1.92 4.71
CA ALA A 137 -2.22 -2.03 3.26
C ALA A 137 -3.67 -2.12 2.80
N SER A 138 -4.02 -1.43 1.72
CA SER A 138 -5.36 -1.47 1.16
C SER A 138 -5.32 -1.46 -0.36
N MET A 139 -6.37 -2.01 -0.96
CA MET A 139 -6.60 -1.98 -2.40
C MET A 139 -8.08 -1.70 -2.67
N ILE A 140 -8.36 -0.92 -3.71
CA ILE A 140 -9.72 -0.66 -4.20
C ILE A 140 -9.85 -1.34 -5.53
N LEU A 141 -10.98 -1.99 -5.72
CA LEU A 141 -11.27 -2.81 -6.87
C LEU A 141 -12.68 -2.55 -7.34
N ARG A 142 -12.83 -2.44 -8.64
CA ARG A 142 -14.13 -2.33 -9.30
C ARG A 142 -14.48 -3.68 -9.93
N ASP A 143 -15.68 -4.17 -9.66
CA ASP A 143 -16.27 -5.37 -10.26
C ASP A 143 -17.62 -5.02 -10.90
N GLY A 144 -17.63 -4.84 -12.21
CA GLY A 144 -18.76 -4.28 -12.95
C GLY A 144 -19.10 -2.87 -12.44
N THR A 145 -20.29 -2.72 -11.86
CA THR A 145 -20.77 -1.44 -11.29
C THR A 145 -20.51 -1.31 -9.80
N ASN A 146 -20.05 -2.36 -9.12
CA ASN A 146 -19.83 -2.36 -7.68
C ASN A 146 -18.37 -2.08 -7.37
N ASP A 147 -18.12 -1.29 -6.34
CA ASP A 147 -16.79 -0.93 -5.90
C ASP A 147 -16.50 -1.55 -4.53
N TYR A 148 -15.32 -2.16 -4.41
CA TYR A 148 -14.91 -2.95 -3.27
C TYR A 148 -13.62 -2.38 -2.69
N VAL A 149 -13.61 -2.10 -1.40
CA VAL A 149 -12.40 -1.72 -0.65
C VAL A 149 -11.94 -2.91 0.15
N PHE A 150 -10.72 -3.38 -0.09
CA PHE A 150 -10.09 -4.40 0.73
C PHE A 150 -9.01 -3.76 1.58
N VAL A 151 -9.05 -4.06 2.88
CA VAL A 151 -8.11 -3.50 3.84
C VAL A 151 -7.54 -4.59 4.71
N ALA A 152 -6.23 -4.56 4.79
CA ALA A 152 -5.43 -5.45 5.61
C ALA A 152 -5.04 -4.72 6.89
N ARG A 153 -5.62 -5.17 8.00
CA ARG A 153 -5.41 -4.59 9.32
C ARG A 153 -4.29 -5.30 10.05
N PRO A 154 -3.22 -4.60 10.43
CA PRO A 154 -2.09 -5.21 11.10
C PRO A 154 -2.52 -5.78 12.46
N LEU A 155 -1.89 -6.89 12.85
CA LEU A 155 -2.01 -7.44 14.19
C LEU A 155 -1.01 -6.75 15.10
N THR A 156 -1.50 -6.13 16.16
CA THR A 156 -0.69 -5.49 17.20
C THR A 156 -1.23 -5.87 18.58
N ALA A 157 -0.40 -5.74 19.62
CA ALA A 157 -0.77 -6.11 20.99
C ALA A 157 -2.05 -5.40 21.50
N CYS A 158 -2.36 -4.20 20.99
CA CYS A 158 -3.54 -3.43 21.37
C CYS A 158 -4.76 -3.66 20.45
N CYS A 159 -4.60 -4.29 19.28
CA CYS A 159 -5.65 -4.42 18.27
C CYS A 159 -6.01 -5.89 18.00
N LYS A 160 -7.08 -6.38 18.65
CA LYS A 160 -7.63 -7.75 18.47
C LYS A 160 -8.57 -7.92 17.27
N ASP A 161 -8.72 -6.89 16.46
CA ASP A 161 -9.55 -6.86 15.24
C ASP A 161 -8.71 -6.86 13.95
N ALA A 162 -7.52 -7.45 14.03
CA ALA A 162 -6.62 -7.62 12.89
C ALA A 162 -7.13 -8.68 11.91
N GLY A 163 -6.71 -8.54 10.65
CA GLY A 163 -7.10 -9.42 9.56
C GLY A 163 -7.48 -8.67 8.30
N LEU A 164 -8.07 -9.39 7.35
CA LEU A 164 -8.49 -8.86 6.07
C LEU A 164 -9.99 -8.57 6.12
N VAL A 165 -10.38 -7.35 5.77
CA VAL A 165 -11.79 -6.92 5.72
C VAL A 165 -12.04 -6.35 4.34
N TRP A 166 -13.23 -6.61 3.79
CA TRP A 166 -13.70 -5.95 2.60
C TRP A 166 -15.02 -5.22 2.82
N TYR A 167 -15.20 -4.18 2.03
CA TYR A 167 -16.35 -3.30 2.06
C TYR A 167 -16.91 -3.19 0.65
N LYS A 168 -18.19 -3.50 0.47
CA LYS A 168 -18.95 -3.11 -0.71
C LYS A 168 -19.38 -1.67 -0.55
N LEU A 169 -19.08 -0.84 -1.54
CA LEU A 169 -19.57 0.53 -1.60
C LEU A 169 -20.78 0.61 -2.53
N ASP A 170 -21.79 1.36 -2.11
CA ASP A 170 -22.89 1.77 -2.98
C ASP A 170 -22.44 2.89 -3.94
N ASN A 171 -23.32 3.30 -4.85
CA ASN A 171 -23.05 4.37 -5.82
C ASN A 171 -22.78 5.76 -5.19
N ASN A 172 -23.16 5.95 -3.92
CA ASN A 172 -22.93 7.15 -3.12
C ASN A 172 -21.79 6.97 -2.11
N PHE A 173 -21.01 5.88 -2.22
CA PHE A 173 -19.91 5.52 -1.33
C PHE A 173 -20.33 5.25 0.13
N GLY A 174 -21.62 4.96 0.36
CA GLY A 174 -22.08 4.33 1.58
C GLY A 174 -21.55 2.90 1.64
N VAL A 175 -21.23 2.42 2.85
CA VAL A 175 -20.90 1.01 3.07
C VAL A 175 -22.22 0.22 3.00
N GLU A 176 -22.45 -0.47 1.89
CA GLU A 176 -23.62 -1.33 1.69
C GLU A 176 -23.46 -2.65 2.46
N GLU A 177 -22.26 -3.22 2.40
CA GLU A 177 -21.92 -4.47 3.05
C GLU A 177 -20.48 -4.40 3.58
N ASN A 178 -20.24 -4.88 4.79
CA ASN A 178 -18.91 -5.11 5.29
C ASN A 178 -18.77 -6.59 5.69
N LYS A 179 -17.68 -7.20 5.27
CA LYS A 179 -17.40 -8.60 5.58
C LYS A 179 -15.95 -8.75 5.99
N LYS A 180 -15.74 -9.44 7.09
CA LYS A 180 -14.42 -9.87 7.51
C LYS A 180 -14.08 -11.11 6.68
N LEU A 181 -12.98 -11.09 5.95
CA LEU A 181 -12.48 -12.22 5.15
C LEU A 181 -11.61 -13.16 5.95
N PHE A 182 -10.98 -12.63 6.98
CA PHE A 182 -10.11 -13.41 7.83
C PHE A 182 -9.99 -12.70 9.15
N ARG A 183 -10.15 -13.45 10.24
CA ARG A 183 -9.80 -13.00 11.58
C ARG A 183 -8.74 -13.93 12.11
N PHE A 184 -7.71 -13.35 12.74
CA PHE A 184 -6.87 -14.13 13.63
C PHE A 184 -7.76 -14.70 14.76
N ASP A 185 -7.84 -16.02 14.85
CA ASP A 185 -8.43 -16.66 16.03
C ASP A 185 -7.54 -16.33 17.23
N ASN A 186 -8.05 -15.47 18.12
CA ASN A 186 -7.34 -14.96 19.29
C ASN A 186 -6.77 -16.09 20.18
N ASN A 187 -7.33 -17.29 20.11
CA ASN A 187 -6.90 -18.46 20.89
C ASN A 187 -5.84 -19.32 20.16
N LYS A 188 -5.58 -19.05 18.88
CA LYS A 188 -4.60 -19.76 18.03
C LYS A 188 -3.59 -18.83 17.38
N VAL A 189 -3.51 -17.59 17.86
CA VAL A 189 -2.56 -16.61 17.33
C VAL A 189 -1.16 -17.13 17.59
N THR A 190 -0.47 -17.51 16.52
CA THR A 190 0.96 -17.84 16.54
C THR A 190 1.83 -16.63 16.17
N VAL A 191 1.23 -15.44 16.01
CA VAL A 191 1.88 -14.23 15.49
C VAL A 191 1.77 -13.07 16.50
N ILE A 192 2.90 -12.49 16.90
CA ILE A 192 2.97 -11.33 17.80
C ILE A 192 2.54 -10.06 17.08
N THR A 193 3.10 -9.82 15.89
CA THR A 193 2.80 -8.65 15.06
C THR A 193 2.72 -9.04 13.59
N GLN A 194 1.85 -8.36 12.84
CA GLN A 194 1.80 -8.44 11.38
C GLN A 194 1.82 -7.04 10.79
N LYS A 195 2.73 -6.80 9.84
CA LYS A 195 2.79 -5.62 8.99
C LYS A 195 2.43 -6.01 7.57
N PHE A 196 1.55 -5.25 6.92
CA PHE A 196 1.28 -5.44 5.50
C PHE A 196 2.16 -4.51 4.68
N VAL A 197 2.85 -5.08 3.69
CA VAL A 197 3.85 -4.41 2.86
C VAL A 197 3.22 -3.90 1.57
N LYS A 198 2.43 -4.74 0.90
CA LYS A 198 1.82 -4.41 -0.39
C LYS A 198 0.49 -5.13 -0.54
N ALA A 199 -0.45 -4.44 -1.16
CA ALA A 199 -1.70 -5.01 -1.65
C ALA A 199 -1.72 -4.81 -3.18
N VAL A 200 -1.98 -5.87 -3.94
CA VAL A 200 -2.06 -5.81 -5.41
C VAL A 200 -3.08 -6.80 -5.94
N SER A 201 -3.78 -6.41 -7.01
CA SER A 201 -4.70 -7.28 -7.73
C SER A 201 -4.07 -7.69 -9.06
N VAL A 202 -4.06 -8.99 -9.32
CA VAL A 202 -3.55 -9.57 -10.57
C VAL A 202 -4.57 -10.58 -11.08
N ASN A 203 -5.17 -10.29 -12.24
CA ASN A 203 -6.31 -11.05 -12.78
C ASN A 203 -7.44 -11.17 -11.73
N GLN A 204 -7.97 -12.38 -11.49
CA GLN A 204 -8.96 -12.62 -10.44
C GLN A 204 -8.37 -12.74 -9.02
N PHE A 205 -7.06 -12.63 -8.82
CA PHE A 205 -6.43 -12.84 -7.52
C PHE A 205 -6.14 -11.52 -6.80
N ARG A 206 -6.39 -11.51 -5.49
CA ARG A 206 -6.02 -10.42 -4.57
C ARG A 206 -4.89 -10.92 -3.70
N LEU A 207 -3.78 -10.21 -3.75
CA LEU A 207 -2.56 -10.59 -3.06
C LEU A 207 -2.23 -9.54 -2.00
N PHE A 208 -2.04 -10.01 -0.77
CA PHE A 208 -1.61 -9.19 0.36
C PHE A 208 -0.29 -9.74 0.88
N PHE A 209 0.76 -8.97 0.64
CA PHE A 209 2.11 -9.27 1.08
C PHE A 209 2.30 -8.74 2.49
N SER A 210 2.83 -9.57 3.39
CA SER A 210 2.99 -9.20 4.79
C SER A 210 4.27 -9.78 5.40
N GLN A 211 4.74 -9.12 6.46
CA GLN A 211 5.74 -9.59 7.38
C GLN A 211 5.07 -9.86 8.72
N GLN A 212 5.38 -11.01 9.33
CA GLN A 212 4.80 -11.47 10.58
C GLN A 212 5.93 -11.83 11.55
N LEU A 213 5.79 -11.49 12.83
CA LEU A 213 6.67 -11.96 13.90
C LEU A 213 6.00 -13.15 14.59
N VAL A 214 6.59 -14.35 14.53
CA VAL A 214 5.99 -15.58 15.06
C VAL A 214 6.34 -15.77 16.54
N ILE A 215 5.32 -16.02 17.39
CA ILE A 215 5.44 -16.14 18.86
C ILE A 215 6.44 -17.20 19.27
N ASN A 216 6.29 -18.41 18.75
CA ASN A 216 7.05 -19.58 19.22
C ASN A 216 8.51 -19.60 18.74
N GLU A 217 8.82 -18.81 17.71
CA GLU A 217 10.14 -18.80 17.09
C GLU A 217 10.92 -17.51 17.35
N GLY A 218 10.23 -16.43 17.74
CA GLY A 218 10.83 -15.09 17.85
C GLY A 218 11.40 -14.59 16.52
N LYS A 219 10.95 -15.16 15.39
CA LYS A 219 11.47 -14.90 14.05
C LYS A 219 10.43 -14.18 13.21
N HIS A 220 10.93 -13.29 12.37
CA HIS A 220 10.13 -12.74 11.29
C HIS A 220 9.97 -13.78 10.18
N VAL A 221 8.77 -13.85 9.61
CA VAL A 221 8.44 -14.59 8.41
C VAL A 221 7.70 -13.66 7.46
N SER A 222 7.88 -13.88 6.17
CA SER A 222 7.19 -13.13 5.14
C SER A 222 6.20 -14.04 4.43
N ARG A 223 5.04 -13.51 4.08
CA ARG A 223 3.93 -14.29 3.51
C ARG A 223 3.17 -13.51 2.46
N VAL A 224 2.53 -14.23 1.56
CA VAL A 224 1.53 -13.70 0.63
C VAL A 224 0.21 -14.40 0.90
N ALA A 225 -0.78 -13.63 1.31
CA ALA A 225 -2.16 -14.07 1.34
C ALA A 225 -2.79 -13.86 -0.04
N GLN A 226 -3.31 -14.92 -0.62
CA GLN A 226 -4.01 -14.96 -1.89
C GLN A 226 -5.50 -15.19 -1.66
N ILE A 227 -6.32 -14.39 -2.32
CA ILE A 227 -7.78 -14.53 -2.32
C ILE A 227 -8.25 -14.55 -3.77
N CYS A 228 -8.98 -15.58 -4.17
CA CYS A 228 -9.56 -15.65 -5.50
C CYS A 228 -10.93 -14.95 -5.52
N GLN A 229 -11.12 -13.99 -6.42
CA GLN A 229 -12.39 -13.35 -6.70
C GLN A 229 -13.32 -14.36 -7.39
N LYS A 230 -14.31 -14.86 -6.65
CA LYS A 230 -15.47 -15.54 -7.23
C LYS A 230 -16.55 -14.49 -7.52
N THR A 231 -16.83 -14.24 -8.80
CA THR A 231 -17.96 -13.40 -9.23
C THR A 231 -19.27 -14.20 -9.13
N GLY A 232 -20.38 -13.59 -8.67
CA GLY A 232 -21.73 -14.18 -8.72
C GLY A 232 -22.35 -14.55 -7.37
N LYS A 233 -23.42 -15.37 -7.37
CA LYS A 233 -24.20 -15.77 -6.17
C LYS A 233 -23.36 -16.45 -5.07
N ASP A 234 -22.19 -16.96 -5.43
CA ASP A 234 -21.24 -17.65 -4.54
C ASP A 234 -20.11 -16.75 -4.01
N ALA A 235 -20.17 -15.43 -4.27
CA ALA A 235 -19.25 -14.43 -3.70
C ALA A 235 -19.28 -14.36 -2.16
N LYS A 236 -20.15 -15.14 -1.50
CA LYS A 236 -20.19 -15.30 -0.04
C LYS A 236 -18.95 -15.96 0.55
N TYR A 237 -18.11 -16.62 -0.25
CA TYR A 237 -17.05 -17.50 0.23
C TYR A 237 -15.63 -17.06 -0.17
N ALA A 238 -15.30 -15.78 -0.01
CA ALA A 238 -13.91 -15.33 -0.16
C ALA A 238 -12.98 -15.93 0.92
N GLU A 239 -13.52 -16.39 2.05
CA GLU A 239 -12.83 -17.24 3.04
C GLU A 239 -12.38 -18.59 2.42
N ASP A 240 -13.22 -19.22 1.59
CA ASP A 240 -12.94 -20.54 1.01
C ASP A 240 -11.85 -20.52 -0.08
N THR A 241 -11.45 -19.34 -0.53
CA THR A 241 -10.37 -19.17 -1.51
C THR A 241 -9.12 -18.51 -0.92
N PHE A 242 -9.10 -18.30 0.40
CA PHE A 242 -7.97 -17.76 1.12
C PHE A 242 -6.86 -18.81 1.21
N VAL A 243 -5.69 -18.47 0.68
CA VAL A 243 -4.46 -19.27 0.78
C VAL A 243 -3.37 -18.36 1.32
N ASP A 244 -2.63 -18.80 2.34
CA ASP A 244 -1.55 -18.02 2.95
C ASP A 244 -0.21 -18.74 2.79
N LEU A 245 0.61 -18.25 1.88
CA LEU A 245 1.85 -18.90 1.43
C LEU A 245 3.09 -18.21 2.01
N PRO A 246 4.10 -18.97 2.48
CA PRO A 246 5.37 -18.39 2.87
C PRO A 246 6.14 -17.83 1.65
N LEU A 247 6.80 -16.70 1.86
CA LEU A 247 7.76 -16.11 0.93
C LEU A 247 9.17 -16.24 1.51
N GLU A 248 10.05 -16.88 0.75
CA GLU A 248 11.42 -17.18 1.18
C GLU A 248 12.42 -16.60 0.17
N CYS A 249 13.38 -15.84 0.67
CA CYS A 249 14.50 -15.31 -0.10
C CYS A 249 15.81 -15.76 0.54
N GLY A 250 16.15 -17.04 0.39
CA GLY A 250 17.26 -17.66 1.12
C GLY A 250 17.10 -17.48 2.64
N ASP A 251 18.12 -16.91 3.28
CA ASP A 251 18.09 -16.62 4.72
C ASP A 251 17.48 -15.25 5.07
N PHE A 252 17.02 -14.48 4.09
CA PHE A 252 16.37 -13.18 4.28
C PHE A 252 14.87 -13.39 4.52
N ARG A 253 14.40 -12.95 5.70
CA ARG A 253 13.04 -13.30 6.19
C ARG A 253 12.12 -12.11 6.39
N GLN A 254 12.65 -10.88 6.34
CA GLN A 254 11.88 -9.65 6.55
C GLN A 254 11.62 -8.98 5.21
N LEU A 255 10.38 -9.01 4.75
CA LEU A 255 9.97 -8.35 3.51
C LEU A 255 9.76 -6.85 3.74
N GLU A 256 10.45 -6.02 2.96
CA GLU A 256 10.37 -4.56 3.07
C GLU A 256 9.50 -3.93 1.99
N VAL A 257 9.66 -4.40 0.74
CA VAL A 257 9.01 -3.80 -0.44
C VAL A 257 8.67 -4.91 -1.44
N VAL A 258 7.52 -4.77 -2.11
CA VAL A 258 7.11 -5.61 -3.24
C VAL A 258 6.56 -4.73 -4.36
N GLU A 259 7.01 -4.99 -5.58
CA GLU A 259 6.43 -4.39 -6.78
C GLU A 259 6.08 -5.45 -7.82
N TYR A 260 4.98 -5.23 -8.55
CA TYR A 260 4.51 -6.16 -9.56
C TYR A 260 4.77 -5.61 -10.96
N ILE A 261 5.58 -6.31 -11.75
CA ILE A 261 5.87 -5.98 -13.13
C ILE A 261 4.90 -6.75 -14.02
N SER A 262 3.81 -6.10 -14.41
CA SER A 262 2.70 -6.71 -15.15
C SER A 262 3.11 -7.34 -16.48
N GLN A 263 4.04 -6.71 -17.21
CA GLN A 263 4.54 -7.18 -18.51
C GLN A 263 5.21 -8.55 -18.41
N SER A 264 6.02 -8.75 -17.35
CA SER A 264 6.75 -9.99 -17.11
C SER A 264 6.01 -10.95 -16.20
N LYS A 265 4.89 -10.52 -15.59
CA LYS A 265 4.15 -11.25 -14.55
C LYS A 265 5.04 -11.66 -13.38
N LEU A 266 5.95 -10.77 -12.97
CA LEU A 266 6.91 -11.00 -11.89
C LEU A 266 6.64 -10.08 -10.72
N PHE A 267 6.81 -10.60 -9.51
CA PHE A 267 7.00 -9.81 -8.31
C PHE A 267 8.48 -9.62 -8.06
N VAL A 268 8.90 -8.37 -7.89
CA VAL A 268 10.22 -8.01 -7.38
C VAL A 268 10.04 -7.69 -5.91
N ALA A 269 10.73 -8.41 -5.05
CA ALA A 269 10.59 -8.28 -3.60
C ALA A 269 11.95 -8.11 -2.94
N ALA A 270 12.07 -7.06 -2.12
CA ALA A 270 13.27 -6.78 -1.35
C ALA A 270 13.10 -7.28 0.10
N PHE A 271 14.11 -8.00 0.58
CA PHE A 271 14.14 -8.56 1.93
C PHE A 271 15.37 -8.09 2.69
N THR A 272 15.27 -8.05 4.02
CA THR A 272 16.36 -7.70 4.93
C THR A 272 16.66 -8.81 5.94
N ARG A 273 17.89 -8.78 6.45
CA ARG A 273 18.38 -9.59 7.57
C ARG A 273 19.43 -8.79 8.34
N GLY A 274 19.01 -8.09 9.39
CA GLY A 274 19.89 -7.14 10.07
C GLY A 274 20.23 -5.97 9.14
N SER A 275 21.50 -5.74 8.88
CA SER A 275 21.97 -4.71 7.93
C SER A 275 22.03 -5.18 6.47
N ASP A 276 21.90 -6.49 6.23
CA ASP A 276 21.99 -7.05 4.89
C ASP A 276 20.64 -6.98 4.17
N ALA A 277 20.67 -6.83 2.84
CA ALA A 277 19.48 -6.87 1.99
C ALA A 277 19.67 -7.79 0.77
N ALA A 278 18.57 -8.37 0.30
CA ALA A 278 18.52 -9.19 -0.91
C ALA A 278 17.26 -8.88 -1.73
N ILE A 279 17.32 -9.13 -3.04
CA ILE A 279 16.18 -9.02 -3.94
C ILE A 279 15.88 -10.41 -4.50
N CYS A 280 14.64 -10.84 -4.37
CA CYS A 280 14.14 -12.07 -4.98
C CYS A 280 13.02 -11.77 -5.98
N LEU A 281 12.96 -12.60 -7.02
CA LEU A 281 11.95 -12.54 -8.06
C LEU A 281 11.01 -13.73 -7.91
N TYR A 282 9.71 -13.48 -7.91
CA TYR A 282 8.69 -14.52 -7.87
C TYR A 282 7.83 -14.43 -9.12
N ASN A 283 7.71 -15.53 -9.85
CA ASN A 283 6.74 -15.59 -10.94
C ASN A 283 5.34 -15.64 -10.33
N PHE A 284 4.42 -14.83 -10.86
CA PHE A 284 3.03 -14.88 -10.42
C PHE A 284 2.44 -16.29 -10.58
N LYS A 285 2.81 -17.02 -11.63
CA LYS A 285 2.35 -18.39 -11.85
C LYS A 285 2.76 -19.33 -10.71
N ASP A 286 3.99 -19.19 -10.21
CA ASP A 286 4.49 -20.03 -9.11
C ASP A 286 3.78 -19.74 -7.77
N ILE A 287 3.27 -18.51 -7.60
CA ILE A 287 2.41 -18.16 -6.46
C ILE A 287 1.02 -18.78 -6.63
N GLN A 288 0.49 -18.81 -7.86
CA GLN A 288 -0.83 -19.38 -8.16
C GLN A 288 -0.88 -20.90 -8.07
N ASP A 289 0.18 -21.60 -8.47
CA ASP A 289 0.24 -23.05 -8.58
C ASP A 289 0.44 -23.75 -7.21
N LYS A 290 0.62 -22.97 -6.13
CA LYS A 290 0.77 -23.45 -4.75
C LYS A 290 -0.54 -23.41 -3.97
#